data_AF-A0A951ZBH6-F1
#
_entry.id   AF-A0A951ZBH6-F1
#
_cell.length_a   1.000
_cell.length_b   1.000
_cell.length_c   1.000
_cell.angle_alpha   90.00
_cell.angle_beta   90.00
_cell.angle_gamma   90.00
#
_symmetry.space_group_name_H-M   'P 1'
#
loop_
_entity.id
_entity.type
_entity.pdbx_description
1 polymer ?
#
loop_
_entity_poly.entity_id
_entity_poly.type
_entity_poly.pdbx_seq_one_letter_code
_entity_poly.pdbx_strand_id
1 'polypeptide(L)'
;MSEYHAPVKEMLFVLRHLAELPAIGRLPGYEDASEDLVEAVLNEAAQLAANVIAPTNRIGDAQGTRVENGQVVVPAEFTAAYREFVDGGWTGLSLNPDHGGQGLPYVLGVAVEEMWQAANLAWSLGPLLTQGAARA
;
A
#
# COMPACT_ATOMS: atom_id res chain seq x y z
N MET A 1 12.30 -18.65 4.11
CA MET A 1 12.04 -17.26 4.53
C MET A 1 10.82 -17.27 5.40
N SER A 2 10.76 -16.40 6.41
CA SER A 2 9.53 -16.22 7.17
C SER A 2 8.47 -15.63 6.24
N GLU A 3 7.27 -16.18 6.33
CA GLU A 3 6.07 -15.62 5.74
C GLU A 3 5.80 -14.23 6.35
N TYR A 4 5.41 -13.27 5.53
CA TYR A 4 5.03 -11.94 6.01
C TYR A 4 3.60 -11.99 6.53
N HIS A 5 3.39 -11.55 7.77
CA HIS A 5 2.07 -11.42 8.37
C HIS A 5 1.86 -9.97 8.82
N ALA A 6 0.89 -9.29 8.21
CA ALA A 6 0.55 -7.94 8.61
C ALA A 6 -0.11 -7.92 10.01
N PRO A 7 0.30 -7.02 10.92
CA PRO A 7 -0.26 -6.91 12.26
C PRO A 7 -1.57 -6.09 12.26
N VAL A 8 -2.59 -6.58 11.53
CA VAL A 8 -3.85 -5.85 11.29
C VAL A 8 -4.55 -5.46 12.60
N LYS A 9 -4.52 -6.34 13.62
CA LYS A 9 -5.15 -6.07 14.92
C LYS A 9 -4.50 -4.88 15.62
N GLU A 10 -3.18 -4.83 15.61
CA GLU A 10 -2.39 -3.75 16.20
C GLU A 10 -2.57 -2.45 15.42
N MET A 11 -2.58 -2.52 14.07
CA MET A 11 -2.86 -1.36 13.21
C MET A 11 -4.25 -0.78 13.48
N LEU A 12 -5.28 -1.62 13.58
CA LEU A 12 -6.63 -1.19 13.96
C LEU A 12 -6.67 -0.54 15.33
N PHE A 13 -5.99 -1.14 16.32
CA PHE A 13 -5.90 -0.55 17.65
C PHE A 13 -5.27 0.85 17.61
N VAL A 14 -4.15 1.02 16.91
CA VAL A 14 -3.47 2.31 16.77
C VAL A 14 -4.37 3.33 16.07
N LEU A 15 -4.99 2.96 14.95
CA LEU A 15 -5.89 3.85 14.21
C LEU A 15 -7.08 4.30 15.06
N ARG A 16 -7.72 3.38 15.77
CA ARG A 16 -8.92 3.65 16.59
C ARG A 16 -8.60 4.46 17.84
N HIS A 17 -7.51 4.15 18.54
CA HIS A 17 -7.27 4.65 19.89
C HIS A 17 -6.15 5.69 20.00
N LEU A 18 -5.23 5.74 19.03
CA LEU A 18 -4.07 6.64 19.09
C LEU A 18 -4.05 7.67 17.96
N ALA A 19 -4.54 7.30 16.78
CA ALA A 19 -4.56 8.17 15.60
C ALA A 19 -5.90 8.88 15.36
N GLU A 20 -6.83 8.76 16.33
CA GLU A 20 -8.14 9.43 16.33
C GLU A 20 -8.97 9.24 15.03
N LEU A 21 -8.89 8.06 14.40
CA LEU A 21 -9.66 7.76 13.19
C LEU A 21 -11.17 8.08 13.31
N PRO A 22 -11.86 7.81 14.45
CA PRO A 22 -13.26 8.21 14.61
C PRO A 22 -13.49 9.73 14.60
N ALA A 23 -12.50 10.54 14.99
CA ALA A 23 -12.59 11.99 14.86
C ALA A 23 -12.35 12.42 13.41
N ILE A 24 -11.41 11.78 12.72
CA ILE A 24 -11.11 12.05 11.30
C ILE A 24 -12.32 11.74 10.41
N GLY A 25 -13.01 10.62 10.63
CA GLY A 25 -14.21 10.26 9.87
C GLY A 25 -15.42 11.22 10.03
N ARG A 26 -15.34 12.18 10.98
CA ARG A 26 -16.35 13.24 11.14
C ARG A 26 -15.98 14.54 10.44
N LEU A 27 -14.80 14.61 9.82
CA LEU A 27 -14.38 15.75 9.03
C LEU A 27 -15.02 15.68 7.62
N PRO A 28 -15.33 16.83 6.99
CA PRO A 28 -15.89 16.85 5.65
C PRO A 28 -14.99 16.12 4.64
N GLY A 29 -15.56 15.19 3.87
CA GLY A 29 -14.86 14.42 2.84
C GLY A 29 -14.26 13.09 3.33
N TYR A 30 -14.43 12.72 4.60
CA TYR A 30 -13.95 11.46 5.16
C TYR A 30 -15.07 10.59 5.76
N GLU A 31 -16.33 10.90 5.44
CA GLU A 31 -17.51 10.23 5.99
C GLU A 31 -17.55 8.74 5.65
N ASP A 32 -16.95 8.35 4.53
CA ASP A 32 -16.90 6.96 4.06
C ASP A 32 -15.92 6.10 4.88
N ALA A 33 -15.02 6.71 5.66
CA ALA A 33 -14.02 6.01 6.48
C ALA A 33 -14.60 5.38 7.76
N SER A 34 -15.68 4.61 7.61
CA SER A 34 -16.27 3.79 8.66
C SER A 34 -15.30 2.74 9.20
N GLU A 35 -15.53 2.30 10.43
CA GLU A 35 -14.70 1.27 11.08
C GLU A 35 -14.68 -0.04 10.29
N ASP A 36 -15.83 -0.46 9.75
CA ASP A 36 -15.97 -1.65 8.92
C ASP A 36 -15.21 -1.53 7.60
N LEU A 37 -15.28 -0.36 6.93
CA LEU A 37 -14.52 -0.14 5.70
C LEU A 37 -13.01 -0.16 5.97
N VAL A 38 -12.56 0.52 7.03
CA VAL A 38 -11.15 0.55 7.42
C VAL A 38 -10.63 -0.85 7.71
N GLU A 39 -11.38 -1.64 8.46
CA GLU A 39 -11.03 -3.03 8.74
C GLU A 39 -10.98 -3.89 7.47
N ALA A 40 -11.94 -3.73 6.56
CA ALA A 40 -11.93 -4.41 5.28
C ALA A 40 -10.69 -4.03 4.44
N VAL A 41 -10.38 -2.74 4.33
CA VAL A 41 -9.21 -2.24 3.59
C VAL A 41 -7.91 -2.80 4.16
N LEU A 42 -7.73 -2.83 5.48
CA LEU A 42 -6.51 -3.37 6.09
C LEU A 42 -6.39 -4.89 5.87
N ASN A 43 -7.50 -5.64 5.92
CA ASN A 43 -7.47 -7.07 5.65
C ASN A 43 -7.12 -7.38 4.19
N GLU A 44 -7.71 -6.66 3.24
CA GLU A 44 -7.40 -6.82 1.81
C GLU A 44 -5.96 -6.38 1.50
N ALA A 45 -5.48 -5.29 2.12
CA ALA A 45 -4.09 -4.87 2.00
C ALA A 45 -3.14 -5.94 2.55
N ALA A 46 -3.48 -6.57 3.68
CA ALA A 46 -2.71 -7.66 4.26
C ALA A 46 -2.64 -8.88 3.32
N GLN A 47 -3.73 -9.21 2.62
CA GLN A 47 -3.73 -10.29 1.61
C GLN A 47 -2.80 -9.98 0.45
N LEU A 48 -2.86 -8.77 -0.12
CA LEU A 48 -1.95 -8.38 -1.20
C LEU A 48 -0.48 -8.39 -0.72
N ALA A 49 -0.23 -7.88 0.48
CA ALA A 49 1.11 -7.80 1.05
C ALA A 49 1.72 -9.19 1.25
N ALA A 50 0.96 -10.11 1.84
CA ALA A 50 1.41 -11.47 2.13
C ALA A 50 1.52 -12.35 0.87
N ASN A 51 0.53 -12.32 -0.01
CA ASN A 51 0.40 -13.29 -1.09
C ASN A 51 1.05 -12.82 -2.40
N VAL A 52 1.18 -11.51 -2.61
CA VAL A 52 1.66 -10.94 -3.88
C VAL A 52 2.99 -10.24 -3.69
N ILE A 53 3.11 -9.35 -2.72
CA ILE A 53 4.30 -8.48 -2.58
C ILE A 53 5.44 -9.21 -1.87
N ALA A 54 5.20 -9.80 -0.70
CA ALA A 54 6.24 -10.46 0.10
C ALA A 54 7.01 -11.56 -0.65
N PRO A 55 6.39 -12.42 -1.49
CA PRO A 55 7.11 -13.42 -2.27
C PRO A 55 8.15 -12.82 -3.22
N THR A 56 7.93 -11.60 -3.68
CA THR A 56 8.87 -10.92 -4.60
C THR A 56 10.13 -10.43 -3.89
N ASN A 57 10.15 -10.30 -2.56
CA ASN A 57 11.23 -9.65 -1.83
C ASN A 57 12.60 -10.31 -2.08
N ARG A 58 12.70 -11.63 -1.85
CA ARG A 58 13.95 -12.36 -2.11
C ARG A 58 14.25 -12.57 -3.59
N ILE A 59 13.22 -12.59 -4.43
CA ILE A 59 13.42 -12.62 -5.88
C ILE A 59 14.11 -11.32 -6.32
N GLY A 60 13.64 -10.18 -5.81
CA GLY A 60 14.23 -8.87 -6.02
C GLY A 60 15.67 -8.77 -5.53
N ASP A 61 15.95 -9.26 -4.31
CA ASP A 61 17.30 -9.32 -3.76
C ASP A 61 18.25 -10.18 -4.60
N ALA A 62 17.79 -11.36 -5.04
CA ALA A 62 18.61 -12.31 -5.79
C ALA A 62 18.88 -11.88 -7.24
N GLN A 63 17.88 -11.31 -7.92
CA GLN A 63 17.99 -10.91 -9.34
C GLN A 63 18.54 -9.50 -9.50
N GLY A 64 18.21 -8.59 -8.57
CA GLY A 64 18.55 -7.17 -8.65
C GLY A 64 17.92 -6.46 -9.85
N THR A 65 18.38 -5.22 -10.09
CA THR A 65 18.05 -4.43 -11.28
C THR A 65 19.29 -4.23 -12.12
N ARG A 66 19.13 -4.21 -13.45
CA ARG A 66 20.23 -3.98 -14.39
C ARG A 66 19.84 -2.95 -15.45
N VAL A 67 20.84 -2.37 -16.09
CA VAL A 67 20.63 -1.47 -17.23
C VAL A 67 21.08 -2.19 -18.50
N GLU A 68 20.16 -2.37 -19.45
CA GLU A 68 20.41 -2.97 -20.75
C GLU A 68 19.96 -2.01 -21.84
N ASN A 69 20.88 -1.63 -22.76
CA ASN A 69 20.59 -0.74 -23.88
C ASN A 69 19.88 0.58 -23.48
N GLY A 70 20.24 1.14 -22.32
CA GLY A 70 19.65 2.36 -21.78
C GLY A 70 18.29 2.18 -21.09
N GLN A 71 17.79 0.94 -20.97
CA GLN A 71 16.56 0.62 -20.24
C GLN A 71 16.88 -0.07 -18.91
N VAL A 72 16.14 0.28 -17.86
CA VAL A 72 16.19 -0.42 -16.58
C VAL A 72 15.34 -1.69 -16.68
N VAL A 73 15.96 -2.84 -16.41
CA VAL A 73 15.28 -4.13 -16.34
C VAL A 73 15.18 -4.56 -14.88
N VAL A 74 13.96 -4.84 -14.46
CA VAL A 74 13.58 -5.30 -13.11
C VAL A 74 13.13 -6.76 -13.15
N PRO A 75 13.04 -7.46 -12.00
CA PRO A 75 12.43 -8.78 -11.94
C PRO A 75 11.01 -8.76 -12.51
N ALA A 76 10.64 -9.77 -13.29
CA ALA A 76 9.32 -9.82 -13.92
C ALA A 76 8.18 -9.83 -12.88
N GLU A 77 8.46 -10.44 -11.72
CA GLU A 77 7.57 -10.54 -10.57
C GLU A 77 7.27 -9.16 -9.96
N PHE A 78 8.19 -8.20 -10.02
CA PHE A 78 7.91 -6.83 -9.60
C PHE A 78 6.86 -6.18 -10.50
N THR A 79 6.96 -6.38 -11.81
CA THR A 79 5.99 -5.87 -12.78
C THR A 79 4.62 -6.55 -12.61
N ALA A 80 4.59 -7.85 -12.37
CA ALA A 80 3.33 -8.57 -12.10
C ALA A 80 2.65 -8.07 -10.83
N ALA A 81 3.39 -7.98 -9.71
CA ALA A 81 2.89 -7.46 -8.45
C ALA A 81 2.42 -6.00 -8.57
N TYR A 82 3.14 -5.17 -9.34
CA TYR A 82 2.73 -3.79 -9.59
C TYR A 82 1.41 -3.71 -10.37
N ARG A 83 1.17 -4.63 -11.32
CA ARG A 83 -0.11 -4.69 -12.04
C ARG A 83 -1.25 -5.04 -11.10
N GLU A 84 -1.11 -6.05 -10.25
CA GLU A 84 -2.13 -6.40 -9.26
C GLU A 84 -2.40 -5.26 -8.27
N PHE A 85 -1.35 -4.54 -7.86
CA PHE A 85 -1.48 -3.33 -7.05
C PHE A 85 -2.30 -2.22 -7.75
N VAL A 86 -2.05 -1.98 -9.04
CA VAL A 86 -2.81 -1.00 -9.83
C VAL A 86 -4.26 -1.45 -10.04
N ASP A 87 -4.46 -2.71 -10.43
CA ASP A 87 -5.78 -3.27 -10.72
C ASP A 87 -6.67 -3.32 -9.46
N GLY A 88 -6.06 -3.45 -8.27
CA GLY A 88 -6.72 -3.33 -6.98
C GLY A 88 -7.03 -1.90 -6.53
N GLY A 89 -6.64 -0.87 -7.31
CA GLY A 89 -6.91 0.53 -7.00
C GLY A 89 -6.05 1.13 -5.89
N TRP A 90 -4.99 0.43 -5.46
CA TRP A 90 -4.14 0.82 -4.34
C TRP A 90 -3.27 2.06 -4.62
N THR A 91 -3.10 2.41 -5.90
CA THR A 91 -2.40 3.64 -6.32
C THR A 91 -3.09 4.92 -5.83
N GLY A 92 -4.41 4.86 -5.60
CA GLY A 92 -5.25 6.03 -5.36
C GLY A 92 -5.91 6.07 -3.98
N LEU A 93 -5.54 5.20 -3.04
CA LEU A 93 -6.28 4.99 -1.78
C LEU A 93 -6.60 6.30 -1.04
N SER A 94 -5.61 7.18 -0.89
CA SER A 94 -5.78 8.49 -0.23
C SER A 94 -5.64 9.68 -1.18
N LEU A 95 -5.75 9.46 -2.49
CA LEU A 95 -5.68 10.55 -3.48
C LEU A 95 -7.07 11.18 -3.70
N ASN A 96 -7.07 12.37 -4.30
CA ASN A 96 -8.28 13.16 -4.54
C ASN A 96 -9.28 12.40 -5.45
N PRO A 97 -10.55 12.24 -5.02
CA PRO A 97 -11.61 11.66 -5.84
C PRO A 97 -11.82 12.32 -7.21
N ASP A 98 -11.61 13.64 -7.34
CA ASP A 98 -11.74 14.37 -8.61
C ASP A 98 -10.73 13.91 -9.68
N HIS A 99 -9.70 13.16 -9.27
CA HIS A 99 -8.67 12.60 -10.14
C HIS A 99 -8.64 11.07 -10.08
N GLY A 100 -9.72 10.44 -9.63
CA GLY A 100 -9.86 8.98 -9.58
C GLY A 100 -9.25 8.32 -8.33
N GLY A 101 -8.90 9.09 -7.30
CA GLY A 101 -8.57 8.55 -6.00
C GLY A 101 -9.80 8.07 -5.21
N GLN A 102 -9.57 7.35 -4.11
CA GLN A 102 -10.65 6.86 -3.24
C GLN A 102 -10.99 7.84 -2.10
N GLY A 103 -10.18 8.88 -1.89
CA GLY A 103 -10.44 9.91 -0.87
C GLY A 103 -10.33 9.44 0.58
N LEU A 104 -9.82 8.23 0.85
CA LEU A 104 -9.73 7.72 2.21
C LEU A 104 -8.68 8.47 3.04
N PRO A 105 -8.88 8.58 4.37
CA PRO A 105 -7.97 9.29 5.25
C PRO A 105 -6.52 8.89 5.07
N TYR A 106 -5.63 9.88 5.02
CA TYR A 106 -4.20 9.63 4.81
C TYR A 106 -3.59 8.73 5.91
N VAL A 107 -4.12 8.78 7.14
CA VAL A 107 -3.68 7.90 8.23
C VAL A 107 -3.92 6.41 7.93
N LEU A 108 -4.99 6.08 7.22
CA LEU A 108 -5.23 4.72 6.72
C LEU A 108 -4.24 4.37 5.61
N GLY A 109 -3.99 5.32 4.71
CA GLY A 109 -2.96 5.21 3.67
C GLY A 109 -1.59 4.85 4.24
N VAL A 110 -1.16 5.53 5.31
CA VAL A 110 0.10 5.25 6.00
C VAL A 110 0.14 3.82 6.57
N ALA A 111 -0.94 3.35 7.20
CA ALA A 111 -0.99 1.98 7.74
C ALA A 111 -0.90 0.91 6.62
N VAL A 112 -1.52 1.18 5.46
CA VAL A 112 -1.44 0.31 4.28
C VAL A 112 -0.05 0.37 3.64
N GLU A 113 0.55 1.56 3.55
CA GLU A 113 1.92 1.75 3.03
C GLU A 113 2.97 1.01 3.88
N GLU A 114 2.79 0.96 5.21
CA GLU A 114 3.65 0.17 6.11
C GLU A 114 3.66 -1.31 5.70
N MET A 115 2.52 -1.87 5.29
CA MET A 115 2.45 -3.27 4.86
C MET A 115 3.28 -3.52 3.60
N TRP A 116 3.20 -2.62 2.61
CA TRP A 116 3.98 -2.72 1.38
C TRP A 116 5.48 -2.67 1.66
N GLN A 117 5.90 -1.72 2.50
CA GLN A 117 7.30 -1.50 2.84
C GLN A 117 7.88 -2.65 3.65
N ALA A 118 7.11 -3.18 4.60
CA ALA A 118 7.52 -4.32 5.40
C ALA A 118 7.56 -5.63 4.59
N ALA A 119 6.63 -5.82 3.65
CA ALA A 119 6.62 -6.98 2.75
C ALA A 119 7.79 -6.95 1.75
N ASN A 120 8.02 -5.82 1.10
CA ASN A 120 9.14 -5.61 0.18
C ASN A 120 9.44 -4.11 -0.01
N LEU A 121 10.42 -3.59 0.74
CA LEU A 121 10.81 -2.18 0.66
C LEU A 121 11.25 -1.78 -0.75
N ALA A 122 12.08 -2.57 -1.41
CA ALA A 122 12.64 -2.24 -2.73
C ALA A 122 11.53 -2.10 -3.80
N TRP A 123 10.54 -2.99 -3.78
CA TRP A 123 9.38 -2.88 -4.65
C TRP A 123 8.50 -1.68 -4.29
N SER A 124 8.26 -1.46 -2.99
CA SER A 124 7.35 -0.39 -2.51
C SER A 124 7.80 1.03 -2.85
N LEU A 125 9.08 1.24 -3.16
CA LEU A 125 9.59 2.55 -3.61
C LEU A 125 8.97 3.00 -4.93
N GLY A 126 8.62 2.07 -5.82
CA GLY A 126 7.94 2.37 -7.09
C GLY A 126 6.61 3.11 -6.91
N PRO A 127 5.62 2.52 -6.22
CA PRO A 127 4.36 3.19 -5.95
C PRO A 127 4.54 4.39 -5.01
N LEU A 128 5.42 4.32 -3.99
CA LEU A 128 5.67 5.41 -3.04
C LEU A 128 6.10 6.71 -3.76
N LEU A 129 7.11 6.63 -4.64
CA LEU A 129 7.62 7.79 -5.35
C LEU A 129 6.59 8.37 -6.32
N THR A 130 5.79 7.50 -6.94
CA THR A 130 4.72 7.91 -7.86
C THR A 130 3.60 8.63 -7.11
N GLN A 131 3.17 8.11 -5.97
CA GLN A 131 2.17 8.76 -5.13
C GLN A 131 2.67 10.09 -4.56
N GLY A 132 3.93 10.14 -4.12
CA GLY A 132 4.57 11.37 -3.67
C GLY A 132 4.59 12.45 -4.75
N ALA A 133 4.96 12.08 -5.99
CA ALA A 133 4.94 12.99 -7.13
C ALA A 133 3.52 13.44 -7.51
N ALA A 134 2.51 12.56 -7.39
CA ALA A 134 1.12 12.89 -7.71
C ALA A 134 0.46 13.85 -6.70
N ARG A 135 0.99 13.95 -5.48
CA ARG A 135 0.51 14.86 -4.42
C ARG A 135 1.18 16.24 -4.45
N ALA A 136 2.29 16.38 -5.17
CA ALA A 136 3.11 17.60 -5.24
C ALA A 136 2.52 18.64 -6.19
#